data_AF-Q60FC4-F1
#
_entry.id   AF-Q60FC4-F1
#
_cell.length_a   1.000
_cell.length_b   1.000
_cell.length_c   1.000
_cell.angle_alpha   90.00
_cell.angle_beta   90.00
_cell.angle_gamma   90.00
#
_symmetry.space_group_name_H-M   'P 1'
#
loop_
_entity.id
_entity.type
_entity.pdbx_description
1 polymer ?
#
loop_
_entity_poly.entity_id
_entity_poly.type
_entity_poly.pdbx_seq_one_letter_code
_entity_poly.pdbx_strand_id
1 'polypeptide(L)'
;EEEPPDPQLMRLDDMLIAEGVAGPEKGGGAGAAASASAAAGEWDNAIGHSDYRAKLAQIRQIYHQELDKYENACNEFTTHVMNLLREQSRTRPITPKEIERMVQIIHKKFSSIQMQLKQSTCE
;
A
#
# COMPACT_ATOMS: atom_id res chain seq x y z
N GLU A 1 -19.36 13.67 -1.84
CA GLU A 1 -19.52 12.70 -0.76
C GLU A 1 -18.26 11.88 -0.72
N GLU A 2 -17.42 12.11 0.28
CA GLU A 2 -16.23 11.29 0.50
C GLU A 2 -16.74 9.98 1.09
N GLU A 3 -16.79 8.94 0.26
CA GLU A 3 -17.21 7.61 0.69
C GLU A 3 -16.26 7.16 1.81
N PRO A 4 -16.78 6.71 2.97
CA PRO A 4 -15.94 6.33 4.08
C PRO A 4 -14.93 5.25 3.67
N PRO A 5 -13.70 5.26 4.22
CA PRO A 5 -12.69 4.26 3.90
C PRO A 5 -13.23 2.85 4.16
N ASP A 6 -12.91 1.94 3.24
CA ASP A 6 -13.42 0.56 3.26
C ASP A 6 -13.04 -0.13 4.58
N PRO A 7 -14.01 -0.64 5.37
CA PRO A 7 -13.72 -1.35 6.62
C PRO A 7 -12.76 -2.54 6.47
N GLN A 8 -12.78 -3.22 5.32
CA GLN A 8 -11.87 -4.33 5.06
C GLN A 8 -10.44 -3.83 4.87
N LEU A 9 -10.28 -2.71 4.16
CA LEU A 9 -8.99 -2.08 3.94
C LEU A 9 -8.38 -1.60 5.27
N MET A 10 -9.18 -0.97 6.13
CA MET A 10 -8.76 -0.54 7.47
C MET A 10 -8.30 -1.72 8.32
N ARG A 11 -9.05 -2.83 8.30
CA ARG A 11 -8.69 -4.03 9.06
C ARG A 11 -7.36 -4.63 8.58
N LEU A 12 -7.13 -4.65 7.26
CA LEU A 12 -5.85 -5.09 6.71
C LEU A 12 -4.71 -4.15 7.10
N ASP A 13 -4.95 -2.85 7.13
CA ASP A 13 -3.96 -1.87 7.62
C ASP A 13 -3.59 -2.09 9.08
N ASP A 14 -4.58 -2.24 9.96
CA ASP A 14 -4.36 -2.52 11.38
C ASP A 14 -3.57 -3.82 11.59
N MET A 15 -3.87 -4.84 10.78
CA MET A 15 -3.15 -6.12 10.81
C MET A 15 -1.68 -5.96 10.38
N LEU A 16 -1.42 -5.29 9.26
CA LEU A 16 -0.06 -5.06 8.78
C LEU A 16 0.76 -4.18 9.73
N ILE A 17 0.12 -3.22 10.41
CA ILE A 17 0.75 -2.39 11.44
C ILE A 17 1.09 -3.23 12.67
N ALA A 18 0.19 -4.09 13.13
CA ALA A 18 0.41 -4.95 14.28
C ALA A 18 1.60 -5.92 14.07
N GLU A 19 1.74 -6.48 12.86
CA GLU A 19 2.88 -7.33 12.47
C GLU A 19 4.15 -6.50 12.13
N GLY A 20 4.06 -5.17 12.18
CA GLY A 20 5.11 -4.22 11.85
C GLY A 20 5.52 -4.22 10.37
N VAL A 21 4.68 -4.78 9.49
CA VAL A 21 4.86 -4.81 8.03
C VAL A 21 4.56 -3.45 7.39
N ALA A 22 3.61 -2.70 7.96
CA ALA A 22 3.28 -1.33 7.54
C ALA A 22 3.49 -0.32 8.69
N GLY A 23 3.78 0.94 8.36
CA GLY A 23 3.97 2.02 9.35
C GLY A 23 4.73 3.24 8.81
N PRO A 24 4.82 4.34 9.59
CA PRO A 24 5.50 5.59 9.19
C PRO A 24 7.02 5.45 8.97
N GLU A 25 7.57 4.26 9.23
CA GLU A 25 8.92 3.84 8.90
C GLU A 25 9.13 3.67 7.37
N LYS A 26 8.44 4.45 6.51
CA LYS A 26 8.68 4.55 5.05
C LYS A 26 9.99 5.31 4.79
N GLY A 27 11.04 4.86 5.44
CA GLY A 27 12.35 5.48 5.57
C GLY A 27 13.37 4.45 6.04
N GLY A 28 13.58 3.42 5.22
CA GLY A 28 14.86 2.74 5.02
C GLY A 28 15.62 2.21 6.23
N GLY A 29 15.75 0.88 6.27
CA GLY A 29 16.99 0.22 6.70
C GLY A 29 17.20 0.07 8.20
N ALA A 30 17.21 -1.18 8.66
CA ALA A 30 17.82 -1.67 9.91
C ALA A 30 17.30 -1.11 11.27
N GLY A 31 16.69 0.07 11.35
CA GLY A 31 16.27 0.73 12.59
C GLY A 31 15.02 0.12 13.24
N ALA A 32 13.97 -0.14 12.44
CA ALA A 32 12.72 -0.75 12.90
C ALA A 32 12.91 -2.15 13.50
N ALA A 33 13.85 -2.91 12.93
CA ALA A 33 14.18 -4.24 13.42
C ALA A 33 14.93 -4.20 14.76
N ALA A 34 15.65 -3.11 15.05
CA ALA A 34 16.45 -2.97 16.26
C ALA A 34 15.62 -2.61 17.51
N SER A 35 14.54 -1.84 17.35
CA SER A 35 13.63 -1.50 18.45
C SER A 35 12.79 -2.70 18.93
N ALA A 36 12.42 -3.61 18.02
CA ALA A 36 11.78 -4.87 18.38
C ALA A 36 12.72 -5.84 19.13
N SER A 37 14.04 -5.74 18.94
CA SER A 37 15.01 -6.62 19.62
C SER A 37 15.34 -6.25 21.07
N ALA A 38 14.93 -5.07 21.55
CA ALA A 38 15.24 -4.65 22.92
C ALA A 38 14.27 -5.20 23.99
N ALA A 39 13.12 -5.77 23.59
CA ALA A 39 12.06 -6.19 24.51
C ALA A 39 11.94 -7.72 24.70
N ALA A 40 12.67 -8.54 23.95
CA ALA A 40 12.58 -10.00 24.04
C ALA A 40 13.70 -10.55 24.94
N GLY A 41 13.40 -10.64 26.23
CA GLY A 41 14.19 -11.44 27.17
C GLY A 41 14.13 -12.94 26.86
N GLU A 42 15.12 -13.63 27.42
CA GLU A 42 15.23 -15.07 27.64
C GLU A 42 15.57 -16.00 26.46
N TRP A 43 16.78 -16.57 26.59
CA TRP A 43 17.62 -17.30 25.64
C TRP A 43 17.14 -18.67 25.09
N ASP A 44 15.91 -19.13 25.33
CA ASP A 44 15.59 -20.56 25.12
C ASP A 44 14.86 -20.89 23.79
N ASN A 45 14.56 -19.87 22.98
CA ASN A 45 13.76 -20.00 21.74
C ASN A 45 14.41 -19.32 20.51
N ALA A 46 15.73 -19.07 20.57
CA ALA A 46 16.43 -18.20 19.63
C ALA A 46 16.44 -18.66 18.15
N ILE A 47 16.39 -19.97 17.88
CA ILE A 47 16.48 -20.51 16.52
C ILE A 47 15.13 -20.37 15.78
N GLY A 48 14.01 -20.69 16.42
CA GLY A 48 12.67 -20.54 15.82
C GLY A 48 12.25 -19.08 15.64
N HIS A 49 12.63 -18.22 16.58
CA HIS A 49 12.43 -16.78 16.45
C HIS A 49 13.31 -16.16 15.37
N SER A 50 14.47 -16.74 15.04
CA SER A 50 15.33 -16.26 13.95
C SER A 50 14.66 -16.44 12.58
N ASP A 51 14.11 -17.62 12.29
CA ASP A 51 13.49 -17.92 11.00
C ASP A 51 12.17 -17.16 10.81
N TYR A 52 11.36 -17.06 11.86
CA TYR A 52 10.14 -16.24 11.84
C TYR A 52 10.46 -14.76 11.62
N ARG A 53 11.48 -14.22 12.31
CA ARG A 53 11.93 -12.83 12.12
C ARG A 53 12.48 -12.58 10.72
N ALA A 54 13.23 -13.54 10.16
CA ALA A 54 13.73 -13.47 8.79
C ALA A 54 12.59 -13.49 7.77
N LYS A 55 11.59 -14.37 7.96
CA LYS A 55 10.40 -14.43 7.12
C LYS A 55 9.60 -13.14 7.20
N LEU A 56 9.41 -12.59 8.40
CA LEU A 56 8.72 -11.32 8.58
C LEU A 56 9.47 -10.21 7.84
N ALA A 57 10.80 -10.11 7.99
CA ALA A 57 11.62 -9.15 7.25
C ALA A 57 11.47 -9.27 5.72
N GLN A 58 11.43 -10.51 5.20
CA GLN A 58 11.18 -10.76 3.78
C GLN A 58 9.78 -10.28 3.34
N ILE A 59 8.74 -10.55 4.14
CA ILE A 59 7.37 -10.09 3.88
C ILE A 59 7.34 -8.55 3.83
N ARG A 60 8.00 -7.86 4.78
CA ARG A 60 8.10 -6.38 4.76
C ARG A 60 8.77 -5.88 3.48
N GLN A 61 9.88 -6.48 3.09
CA GLN A 61 10.62 -6.08 1.90
C GLN A 61 9.76 -6.24 0.64
N ILE A 62 9.08 -7.38 0.47
CA ILE A 62 8.21 -7.63 -0.68
C ILE A 62 7.01 -6.67 -0.67
N TYR A 63 6.36 -6.49 0.48
CA TYR A 63 5.23 -5.56 0.62
C TYR A 63 5.61 -4.14 0.19
N HIS A 64 6.71 -3.59 0.69
CA HIS A 64 7.14 -2.24 0.32
C HIS A 64 7.55 -2.16 -1.15
N GLN A 65 8.22 -3.16 -1.70
CA GLN A 65 8.57 -3.19 -3.11
C GLN A 65 7.32 -3.19 -4.02
N GLU A 66 6.32 -4.00 -3.69
CA GLU A 66 5.06 -4.05 -4.44
C GLU A 66 4.23 -2.78 -4.23
N LEU A 67 4.23 -2.22 -3.03
CA LEU A 67 3.56 -0.95 -2.73
C LEU A 67 4.14 0.20 -3.55
N ASP A 68 5.47 0.29 -3.67
CA ASP A 68 6.13 1.32 -4.48
C ASP A 68 5.79 1.16 -5.98
N LYS A 69 5.75 -0.08 -6.49
CA LYS A 69 5.31 -0.35 -7.87
C LYS A 69 3.86 0.06 -8.09
N TYR A 70 2.99 -0.28 -7.14
CA TYR A 70 1.58 0.10 -7.17
C TYR A 70 1.41 1.62 -7.17
N GLU A 71 2.08 2.34 -6.27
CA GLU A 71 2.02 3.80 -6.19
C GLU A 71 2.53 4.45 -7.49
N ASN A 72 3.66 3.97 -8.02
CA ASN A 72 4.21 4.46 -9.27
C ASN A 72 3.25 4.24 -10.45
N ALA A 73 2.68 3.04 -10.57
CA ALA A 73 1.71 2.72 -11.62
C ALA A 73 0.43 3.57 -11.50
N CYS A 74 -0.05 3.82 -10.28
CA CYS A 74 -1.21 4.68 -10.04
C CYS A 74 -0.94 6.13 -10.48
N ASN A 75 0.24 6.66 -10.16
CA ASN A 75 0.66 8.01 -10.55
C ASN A 75 0.81 8.15 -12.06
N GLU A 76 1.46 7.19 -12.71
CA GLU A 76 1.64 7.17 -14.16
C GLU A 76 0.30 7.10 -14.88
N PHE A 77 -0.57 6.19 -14.47
CA PHE A 77 -1.89 6.01 -15.06
C PHE A 77 -2.77 7.26 -14.87
N THR A 78 -2.78 7.84 -13.67
CA THR A 78 -3.55 9.07 -13.39
C THR A 78 -3.06 10.23 -14.27
N THR A 79 -1.74 10.38 -14.40
CA THR A 79 -1.13 11.40 -15.26
C THR A 79 -1.51 11.18 -16.73
N HIS A 80 -1.45 9.94 -17.20
CA HIS A 80 -1.82 9.59 -18.56
C HIS A 80 -3.29 9.92 -18.86
N VAL A 81 -4.21 9.50 -17.98
CA VAL A 81 -5.65 9.79 -18.13
C VAL A 81 -5.92 11.29 -18.10
N MET A 82 -5.29 12.03 -17.19
CA MET A 82 -5.46 13.49 -17.12
C MET A 82 -4.98 14.19 -18.39
N ASN A 83 -3.85 13.75 -18.96
CA ASN A 83 -3.36 14.29 -20.23
C ASN A 83 -4.32 13.97 -21.37
N LEU A 84 -4.82 12.74 -21.44
CA LEU A 84 -5.77 12.31 -22.45
C LEU A 84 -7.07 13.12 -22.40
N LEU A 85 -7.65 13.33 -21.22
CA LEU A 85 -8.88 14.11 -21.05
C LEU A 85 -8.68 15.58 -21.43
N ARG A 86 -7.52 16.17 -21.11
CA ARG A 86 -7.16 17.52 -21.54
C ARG A 86 -7.04 17.62 -23.06
N GLU A 87 -6.42 16.65 -23.71
CA GLU A 87 -6.28 16.63 -25.16
C GLU A 87 -7.64 16.47 -25.86
N GLN A 88 -8.47 15.53 -25.39
CA GLN A 88 -9.81 15.32 -25.92
C GLN A 88 -10.72 16.54 -25.73
N SER A 89 -10.59 17.27 -24.61
CA SER A 89 -11.37 18.49 -24.38
C SER A 89 -11.15 19.59 -25.43
N ARG A 90 -10.03 19.55 -26.16
CA ARG A 90 -9.70 20.53 -27.22
C ARG A 90 -10.43 20.25 -28.52
N THR A 91 -10.75 18.98 -28.80
CA THR A 91 -11.43 18.56 -30.04
C THR A 91 -12.93 18.40 -29.82
N ARG A 92 -13.35 18.07 -28.60
CA ARG A 92 -14.75 17.94 -28.22
C ARG A 92 -14.93 18.47 -26.79
N PRO A 93 -15.92 19.35 -26.53
CA PRO A 93 -16.17 19.82 -25.16
C PRO A 93 -16.48 18.65 -24.22
N ILE A 94 -15.67 18.48 -23.18
CA ILE A 94 -15.89 17.53 -22.08
C ILE A 94 -16.28 18.35 -20.86
N THR A 95 -17.34 17.95 -20.16
CA THR A 95 -17.75 18.64 -18.94
C THR A 95 -16.81 18.29 -17.78
N PRO A 96 -16.48 19.23 -16.88
CA PRO A 96 -15.66 18.95 -15.70
C PRO A 96 -16.19 17.78 -14.85
N LYS A 97 -17.53 17.64 -14.77
CA LYS A 97 -18.20 16.53 -14.06
C LYS A 97 -17.87 15.16 -14.64
N GLU A 98 -17.63 15.06 -15.94
CA GLU A 98 -17.29 13.81 -16.60
C GLU A 98 -15.84 13.41 -16.33
N ILE A 99 -14.94 14.39 -16.32
CA ILE A 99 -13.53 14.22 -15.91
C ILE A 99 -13.48 13.70 -14.46
N GLU A 100 -14.19 14.36 -13.54
CA GLU A 100 -14.28 13.96 -12.14
C GLU A 100 -14.80 12.52 -11.99
N ARG A 101 -15.85 12.15 -12.72
CA ARG A 101 -16.40 10.78 -12.69
C ARG A 101 -15.38 9.74 -13.16
N MET A 102 -14.65 10.02 -14.24
CA MET A 102 -13.63 9.09 -14.74
C MET A 102 -12.51 8.90 -13.72
N VAL A 103 -12.02 9.99 -13.12
CA VAL A 103 -11.00 9.95 -12.06
C VAL A 103 -11.50 9.17 -10.84
N GLN A 104 -12.74 9.37 -10.41
CA GLN A 104 -13.35 8.62 -9.31
C GLN A 104 -13.41 7.10 -9.58
N ILE A 105 -13.80 6.68 -10.79
CA ILE A 105 -13.84 5.26 -11.18
C ILE A 105 -12.44 4.64 -11.08
N ILE A 106 -11.41 5.40 -11.48
CA ILE A 106 -10.01 4.97 -11.43
C ILE A 106 -9.56 4.78 -9.97
N HIS A 107 -9.83 5.75 -9.09
CA HIS A 107 -9.49 5.62 -7.66
C HIS A 107 -10.21 4.44 -6.99
N LYS A 108 -11.46 4.15 -7.36
CA LYS A 108 -12.16 2.96 -6.88
C LYS A 108 -11.46 1.66 -7.30
N LYS A 109 -10.99 1.57 -8.54
CA LYS A 109 -10.20 0.43 -9.01
C LYS A 109 -8.86 0.33 -8.29
N PHE A 110 -8.16 1.46 -8.08
CA PHE A 110 -6.92 1.50 -7.33
C PHE A 110 -7.09 1.02 -5.90
N SER A 111 -8.16 1.42 -5.22
CA SER A 111 -8.46 0.98 -3.85
C SER A 111 -8.68 -0.54 -3.78
N SER A 112 -9.37 -1.12 -4.78
CA SER A 112 -9.54 -2.58 -4.85
C SER A 112 -8.22 -3.33 -5.06
N ILE A 113 -7.33 -2.80 -5.91
CA ILE A 113 -5.99 -3.39 -6.13
C ILE A 113 -5.14 -3.28 -4.85
N GLN A 114 -5.21 -2.14 -4.15
CA GLN A 114 -4.53 -1.93 -2.87
C GLN A 114 -4.99 -2.94 -1.82
N MET A 115 -6.30 -3.21 -1.75
CA MET A 115 -6.85 -4.23 -0.87
C MET A 115 -6.28 -5.61 -1.19
N GLN A 116 -6.24 -6.00 -2.48
CA GLN A 116 -5.68 -7.29 -2.90
C GLN A 116 -4.20 -7.43 -2.55
N LEU A 117 -3.40 -6.36 -2.72
CA LEU A 117 -1.99 -6.35 -2.34
C LEU A 117 -1.83 -6.58 -0.84
N LYS A 118 -2.59 -5.85 -0.01
CA LYS A 118 -2.54 -6.01 1.45
C LYS A 118 -3.01 -7.40 1.89
N GLN A 119 -4.07 -7.93 1.26
CA GLN A 119 -4.57 -9.28 1.53
C GLN A 119 -3.52 -10.34 1.19
N SER A 120 -2.88 -10.27 0.01
CA SER A 120 -1.79 -11.17 -0.38
C SER A 120 -0.56 -11.09 0.52
N THR A 121 -0.43 -10.02 1.31
CA THR A 121 0.65 -9.86 2.29
C THR A 121 0.30 -10.53 3.63
N CYS A 122 -0.99 -10.65 3.93
CA CYS A 122 -1.50 -11.25 5.17
C CYS A 122 -1.73 -12.77 5.06
N GLU A 123 -1.96 -13.29 3.85
CA GLU A 123 -2.14 -14.72 3.55
C GLU A 123 -0.80 -15.45 3.34
#